data_AF-M1DV35-F1
#
_entry.id   AF-M1DV35-F1
#
_cell.length_a   1.000
_cell.length_b   1.000
_cell.length_c   1.000
_cell.angle_alpha   90.00
_cell.angle_beta   90.00
_cell.angle_gamma   90.00
#
_symmetry.space_group_name_H-M   'P 1'
#
loop_
_entity.id
_entity.type
_entity.pdbx_description
1 polymer ?
#
loop_
_entity_poly.entity_id
_entity_poly.type
_entity_poly.pdbx_seq_one_letter_code
_entity_poly.pdbx_strand_id
1 'polypeptide(L)'
;MERKKTKGRQKIPMKKIENKDAMFATFTKRREGLYKKASELVTECDVDIGIMMISPAGKPHSFIHPIVDAVISRFQNPNMQLSESTNLEANVARDEVNQLKNKLKELDVAEDIAIAKSSSYDQMKETRQKGWWESIEQLSANEVFIFGTWLNETSSNMHHRLNQLEIEVSSSTRYESFGV
;
A
#
# COMPACT_ATOMS: atom_id res chain seq x y z
N MET A 1 -31.11 -5.68 -23.81
CA MET A 1 -29.67 -5.90 -24.06
C MET A 1 -28.92 -4.61 -23.76
N GLU A 2 -28.14 -4.56 -22.68
CA GLU A 2 -27.29 -3.41 -22.38
C GLU A 2 -26.22 -3.23 -23.48
N ARG A 3 -26.13 -2.04 -24.05
CA ARG A 3 -25.09 -1.69 -25.04
C ARG A 3 -23.79 -1.37 -24.31
N LYS A 4 -22.67 -1.95 -24.75
CA LYS A 4 -21.34 -1.61 -24.21
C LYS A 4 -21.04 -0.12 -24.42
N LYS A 5 -20.69 0.57 -23.33
CA LYS A 5 -20.39 2.02 -23.32
C LYS A 5 -19.13 2.39 -24.10
N THR A 6 -18.14 1.49 -24.23
CA THR A 6 -16.92 1.74 -25.00
C THR A 6 -16.44 0.50 -25.76
N LYS A 7 -15.59 0.73 -26.78
CA LYS A 7 -14.93 -0.35 -27.55
C LYS A 7 -13.83 -1.07 -26.74
N GLY A 8 -13.44 -0.59 -25.56
CA GLY A 8 -12.34 -1.17 -24.77
C GLY A 8 -10.97 -1.04 -25.46
N ARG A 9 -9.96 -1.79 -24.98
CA ARG A 9 -8.61 -1.80 -25.54
C ARG A 9 -8.62 -2.35 -26.97
N GLN A 10 -8.17 -1.53 -27.92
CA GLN A 10 -8.07 -1.93 -29.33
C GLN A 10 -6.62 -2.26 -29.68
N LYS A 11 -6.44 -3.31 -30.51
CA LYS A 11 -5.13 -3.62 -31.09
C LYS A 11 -4.76 -2.53 -32.10
N ILE A 12 -3.55 -2.02 -31.98
CA ILE A 12 -2.98 -1.05 -32.94
C ILE A 12 -1.72 -1.64 -33.57
N PRO A 13 -1.38 -1.26 -34.81
CA PRO A 13 -0.14 -1.71 -35.45
C PRO A 13 1.09 -1.15 -34.74
N MET A 14 2.19 -1.92 -34.72
CA MET A 14 3.48 -1.50 -34.17
C MET A 14 4.24 -0.62 -35.18
N LYS A 15 3.71 0.58 -35.42
CA LYS A 15 4.29 1.61 -36.27
C LYS A 15 4.07 2.98 -35.64
N LYS A 16 4.66 4.02 -36.23
CA LYS A 16 4.45 5.41 -35.80
C LYS A 16 2.95 5.75 -35.82
N ILE A 17 2.49 6.40 -34.75
CA ILE A 17 1.11 6.90 -34.65
C ILE A 17 1.07 8.30 -35.26
N GLU A 18 0.38 8.44 -36.39
CA GLU A 18 0.33 9.71 -37.14
C GLU A 18 -0.62 10.73 -36.50
N ASN A 19 -1.72 10.26 -35.89
CA ASN A 19 -2.63 11.14 -35.18
C ASN A 19 -1.95 11.69 -33.91
N LYS A 20 -1.79 13.02 -33.84
CA LYS A 20 -1.05 13.69 -32.76
C LYS A 20 -1.64 13.42 -31.38
N ASP A 21 -2.96 13.56 -31.21
CA ASP A 21 -3.61 13.36 -29.92
C ASP A 21 -3.47 11.92 -29.44
N ALA A 22 -3.67 10.96 -30.34
CA ALA A 22 -3.46 9.54 -30.06
C ALA A 22 -2.00 9.23 -29.74
N MET A 23 -1.05 9.88 -30.40
CA MET A 23 0.39 9.75 -30.13
C MET A 23 0.74 10.28 -28.74
N PHE A 24 0.28 11.48 -28.36
CA PHE A 24 0.51 12.05 -27.03
C PHE A 24 -0.14 11.20 -25.93
N ALA A 25 -1.41 10.81 -26.10
CA ALA A 25 -2.09 9.95 -25.14
C ALA A 25 -1.41 8.59 -25.00
N THR A 26 -0.92 8.01 -26.09
CA THR A 26 -0.20 6.73 -26.07
C THR A 26 1.16 6.88 -25.41
N PHE A 27 1.91 7.96 -25.69
CA PHE A 27 3.19 8.22 -25.05
C PHE A 27 3.03 8.28 -23.52
N THR A 28 2.09 9.08 -23.02
CA THR A 28 1.83 9.20 -21.59
C THR A 28 1.50 7.84 -20.96
N LYS A 29 0.53 7.11 -21.53
CA LYS A 29 0.11 5.81 -21.01
C LYS A 29 1.21 4.75 -21.07
N ARG A 30 1.98 4.69 -22.16
CA ARG A 30 3.07 3.71 -22.31
C ARG A 30 4.25 4.05 -21.42
N ARG A 31 4.60 5.33 -21.27
CA ARG A 31 5.63 5.80 -20.34
C ARG A 31 5.27 5.39 -18.92
N GLU A 32 4.05 5.68 -18.47
CA GLU A 32 3.57 5.29 -17.14
C GLU A 32 3.59 3.77 -16.94
N GLY A 33 3.09 3.01 -17.91
CA GLY A 33 3.14 1.55 -17.85
C GLY A 33 4.56 0.99 -17.82
N LEU A 34 5.49 1.58 -18.57
CA LEU A 34 6.90 1.21 -18.56
C LEU A 34 7.56 1.53 -17.20
N TYR A 35 7.30 2.70 -16.64
CA TYR A 35 7.83 3.09 -15.32
C TYR A 35 7.29 2.20 -14.22
N LYS A 36 6.00 1.84 -14.28
CA LYS A 36 5.42 0.89 -13.34
C LYS A 36 6.15 -0.46 -13.41
N LYS A 37 6.40 -0.96 -14.62
CA LYS A 37 7.15 -2.22 -14.80
C LYS A 37 8.61 -2.14 -14.35
N ALA A 38 9.27 -1.00 -14.58
CA ALA A 38 10.61 -0.78 -14.07
C ALA A 38 10.64 -0.77 -12.53
N SER A 39 9.69 -0.07 -11.90
CA SER A 39 9.54 -0.04 -10.44
C SER A 39 9.25 -1.42 -9.84
N GLU A 40 8.37 -2.20 -10.46
CA GLU A 40 8.13 -3.61 -10.09
C GLU A 40 9.44 -4.41 -10.17
N LEU A 41 10.24 -4.25 -11.22
CA LEU A 41 11.50 -5.00 -11.37
C LEU A 41 12.56 -4.59 -10.34
N VAL A 42 12.70 -3.29 -10.06
CA VAL A 42 13.57 -2.79 -8.98
C VAL A 42 13.15 -3.42 -7.65
N THR A 43 11.86 -3.38 -7.34
CA THR A 43 11.32 -3.84 -6.06
C THR A 43 11.46 -5.34 -5.87
N GLU A 44 11.32 -6.15 -6.93
CA GLU A 44 11.38 -7.61 -6.84
C GLU A 44 12.77 -8.21 -7.02
N CYS A 45 13.63 -7.56 -7.81
CA CYS A 45 14.91 -8.13 -8.20
C CYS A 45 16.14 -7.36 -7.71
N ASP A 46 15.96 -6.20 -7.04
CA ASP A 46 17.06 -5.33 -6.60
C ASP A 46 18.06 -5.01 -7.72
N VAL A 47 17.54 -4.42 -8.80
CA VAL A 47 18.30 -4.17 -10.04
C VAL A 47 18.49 -2.67 -10.30
N ASP A 48 19.66 -2.33 -10.83
CA ASP A 48 19.96 -0.99 -11.35
C ASP A 48 19.27 -0.82 -12.71
N ILE A 49 18.43 0.21 -12.86
CA ILE A 49 17.68 0.49 -14.09
C ILE A 49 17.80 1.98 -14.44
N GLY A 50 18.09 2.27 -15.71
CA GLY A 50 18.03 3.61 -16.29
C GLY A 50 17.15 3.63 -17.54
N ILE A 51 16.14 4.51 -17.55
CA ILE A 51 15.27 4.76 -18.70
C ILE A 51 15.29 6.26 -18.97
N MET A 52 15.52 6.64 -20.23
CA MET A 52 15.46 8.02 -20.71
C MET A 52 14.65 8.09 -21.99
N MET A 53 13.71 9.04 -22.06
CA MET A 53 12.82 9.23 -23.20
C MET A 53 12.60 10.73 -23.45
N ILE A 54 12.48 11.11 -24.73
CA ILE A 54 12.06 12.45 -25.13
C ILE A 54 10.64 12.35 -25.65
N SER A 55 9.72 13.12 -25.07
CA SER A 55 8.33 13.17 -25.52
C SER A 55 8.21 13.78 -26.92
N PRO A 56 7.10 13.56 -27.65
CA PRO A 56 6.88 14.24 -28.93
C PRO A 56 6.84 15.78 -28.83
N ALA A 57 6.71 16.33 -27.62
CA ALA A 57 6.80 17.77 -27.34
C ALA A 57 8.25 18.23 -27.05
N GLY A 58 9.25 17.37 -27.21
CA GLY A 58 10.66 17.67 -26.92
C GLY A 58 11.03 17.65 -25.44
N LYS A 59 10.11 17.28 -24.53
CA LYS A 59 10.39 17.25 -23.08
C LYS A 59 11.03 15.94 -22.66
N PRO A 60 12.18 15.96 -21.94
CA PRO A 60 12.80 14.75 -21.43
C PRO A 60 12.02 14.17 -20.24
N HIS A 61 12.05 12.85 -20.13
CA HIS A 61 11.50 12.07 -19.03
C HIS A 61 12.49 10.96 -18.71
N SER A 62 12.72 10.70 -17.42
CA SER A 62 13.57 9.61 -16.96
C SER A 62 12.92 8.82 -15.82
N PHE A 63 13.37 7.58 -15.68
CA PHE A 63 13.19 6.74 -14.51
C PHE A 63 14.55 6.10 -14.26
N ILE A 64 15.14 6.36 -13.09
CA ILE A 64 16.49 5.91 -12.78
C ILE A 64 16.52 5.42 -11.33
N HIS A 65 17.09 4.24 -11.12
CA HIS A 65 17.35 3.65 -9.82
C HIS A 65 18.68 2.89 -9.86
N PRO A 66 19.53 2.96 -8.83
CA PRO A 66 19.33 3.67 -7.55
C PRO A 66 19.53 5.18 -7.63
N ILE A 67 20.61 5.63 -8.26
CA ILE A 67 20.91 7.04 -8.52
C ILE A 67 21.53 7.20 -9.90
N VAL A 68 21.44 8.42 -10.43
CA VAL A 68 21.88 8.75 -11.79
C VAL A 68 23.35 8.41 -12.02
N ASP A 69 24.22 8.87 -11.12
CA ASP A 69 25.66 8.71 -11.28
C ASP A 69 26.10 7.25 -11.23
N ALA A 70 25.48 6.44 -10.37
CA ALA A 70 25.75 5.00 -10.29
C ALA A 70 25.37 4.29 -11.58
N VAL A 71 24.17 4.57 -12.11
CA VAL A 71 23.66 3.94 -13.35
C VAL A 71 24.47 4.39 -14.57
N ILE A 72 24.77 5.68 -14.70
CA ILE A 72 25.55 6.20 -15.82
C ILE A 72 26.99 5.69 -15.77
N SER A 73 27.64 5.70 -14.61
CA SER A 73 29.02 5.22 -14.46
C SER A 73 29.15 3.75 -14.86
N ARG A 74 28.22 2.90 -14.39
CA ARG A 74 28.19 1.47 -14.76
C ARG A 74 27.84 1.24 -16.23
N PHE A 75 26.99 2.08 -16.82
CA PHE A 75 26.68 2.02 -18.25
C PHE A 75 27.90 2.36 -19.11
N GLN A 76 28.67 3.37 -18.73
CA GLN A 76 29.88 3.78 -19.45
C GLN A 76 31.00 2.75 -19.33
N ASN A 77 31.17 2.17 -18.14
CA ASN A 77 32.15 1.12 -17.91
C ASN A 77 31.60 0.12 -16.86
N PRO A 78 31.21 -1.10 -17.28
CA PRO A 78 30.65 -2.10 -16.38
C PRO A 78 31.60 -2.52 -15.24
N ASN A 79 32.91 -2.36 -15.42
CA ASN A 79 33.94 -2.69 -14.43
C ASN A 79 34.34 -1.48 -13.58
N MET A 80 33.69 -0.33 -13.74
CA MET A 80 33.99 0.88 -12.98
C MET A 80 33.63 0.68 -11.51
N GLN A 81 34.61 0.88 -10.64
CA GLN A 81 34.34 1.02 -9.23
C GLN A 81 33.78 2.43 -8.98
N LEU A 82 32.60 2.48 -8.37
CA LEU A 82 32.01 3.73 -7.92
C LEU A 82 32.83 4.27 -6.74
N SER A 83 32.84 5.59 -6.56
CA SER A 83 33.40 6.19 -5.35
C SER A 83 32.64 5.72 -4.11
N GLU A 84 33.28 5.81 -2.95
CA GLU A 84 32.64 5.46 -1.67
C GLU A 84 31.36 6.28 -1.44
N SER A 85 31.38 7.57 -1.77
CA SER A 85 30.21 8.45 -1.65
C SER A 85 29.04 8.00 -2.54
N THR A 86 29.31 7.67 -3.80
CA THR A 86 28.28 7.24 -4.75
C THR A 86 27.73 5.86 -4.40
N ASN A 87 28.58 4.96 -3.88
CA ASN A 87 28.10 3.67 -3.35
C ASN A 87 27.19 3.85 -2.14
N LEU A 88 27.57 4.72 -1.20
CA LEU A 88 26.76 4.99 -0.01
C LEU A 88 25.39 5.56 -0.40
N GLU A 89 25.36 6.57 -1.27
CA GLU A 89 24.10 7.17 -1.74
C GLU A 89 23.22 6.16 -2.51
N ALA A 90 23.83 5.33 -3.36
CA ALA A 90 23.12 4.27 -4.06
C ALA A 90 22.52 3.23 -3.09
N ASN A 91 23.25 2.86 -2.03
CA ASN A 91 22.77 1.92 -1.02
C ASN A 91 21.62 2.52 -0.20
N VAL A 92 21.71 3.80 0.18
CA VAL A 92 20.61 4.51 0.86
C VAL A 92 19.34 4.48 0.01
N ALA A 93 19.44 4.73 -1.30
CA ALA A 93 18.29 4.68 -2.20
C ALA A 93 17.69 3.26 -2.33
N ARG A 94 18.52 2.21 -2.30
CA ARG A 94 18.04 0.82 -2.28
C ARG A 94 17.33 0.48 -0.97
N ASP A 95 17.91 0.90 0.16
CA ASP A 95 17.35 0.67 1.48
C ASP A 95 15.98 1.34 1.64
N GLU A 96 15.80 2.55 1.11
CA GLU A 96 14.51 3.24 1.12
C GLU A 96 13.43 2.45 0.36
N VAL A 97 13.75 1.90 -0.81
CA VAL A 97 12.83 1.04 -1.57
C VAL A 97 12.46 -0.21 -0.78
N ASN A 98 13.45 -0.85 -0.14
CA ASN A 98 13.22 -2.05 0.67
C ASN A 98 12.36 -1.75 1.91
N GLN A 99 12.60 -0.62 2.59
CA GLN A 99 11.77 -0.18 3.71
C GLN A 99 10.32 0.06 3.29
N LEU A 100 10.10 0.76 2.18
CA LEU A 100 8.77 0.99 1.64
C LEU A 100 8.07 -0.33 1.25
N LYS A 101 8.79 -1.27 0.65
CA LYS A 101 8.28 -2.61 0.33
C LYS A 101 7.81 -3.36 1.58
N ASN A 102 8.60 -3.33 2.65
CA ASN A 102 8.26 -3.99 3.90
C ASN A 102 7.03 -3.35 4.57
N LYS A 103 6.99 -2.01 4.60
CA LYS A 103 5.83 -1.28 5.13
C LYS A 103 4.54 -1.57 4.36
N LEU A 104 4.64 -1.74 3.04
CA LEU A 104 3.50 -2.11 2.22
C LEU A 104 2.97 -3.50 2.61
N LYS A 105 3.86 -4.49 2.82
CA LYS A 105 3.47 -5.84 3.27
C LYS A 105 2.79 -5.82 4.64
N GLU A 106 3.27 -5.00 5.57
CA GLU A 106 2.65 -4.85 6.90
C GLU A 106 1.22 -4.30 6.78
N LEU A 107 1.01 -3.32 5.89
CA LEU A 107 -0.31 -2.74 5.65
C LEU A 107 -1.27 -3.73 4.99
N ASP A 108 -0.80 -4.52 4.02
CA ASP A 108 -1.63 -5.56 3.37
C ASP A 108 -2.12 -6.59 4.40
N VAL A 109 -1.25 -7.05 5.29
CA VAL A 109 -1.63 -7.97 6.38
C VAL A 109 -2.64 -7.33 7.34
N ALA A 110 -2.45 -6.06 7.69
CA ALA A 110 -3.38 -5.34 8.55
C ALA A 110 -4.75 -5.16 7.90
N GLU A 111 -4.79 -4.91 6.59
CA GLU A 111 -6.03 -4.82 5.81
C GLU A 111 -6.77 -6.16 5.78
N ASP A 112 -6.08 -7.26 5.50
CA ASP A 112 -6.66 -8.60 5.51
C ASP A 112 -7.26 -8.97 6.88
N ILE A 113 -6.55 -8.64 7.98
CA ILE A 113 -7.05 -8.83 9.34
C ILE A 113 -8.32 -7.99 9.59
N ALA A 114 -8.34 -6.74 9.12
CA ALA A 114 -9.49 -5.86 9.28
C ALA A 114 -10.71 -6.35 8.50
N ILE A 115 -10.51 -6.80 7.26
CA ILE A 115 -11.56 -7.39 6.42
C ILE A 115 -12.13 -8.65 7.08
N ALA A 116 -11.26 -9.56 7.58
CA ALA A 116 -11.68 -10.76 8.27
C ALA A 116 -12.48 -10.46 9.55
N LYS A 117 -12.04 -9.47 10.35
CA LYS A 117 -12.76 -9.01 11.54
C LYS A 117 -14.14 -8.44 11.19
N SER A 118 -14.23 -7.62 10.15
CA SER A 118 -15.51 -7.06 9.69
C SER A 118 -16.47 -8.17 9.25
N SER A 119 -15.99 -9.12 8.44
CA SER A 119 -16.82 -10.25 7.99
C SER A 119 -17.30 -11.12 9.15
N SER A 120 -16.44 -11.38 10.14
CA SER A 120 -16.83 -12.11 11.35
C SER A 120 -17.88 -11.35 12.16
N TYR A 121 -17.76 -10.02 12.28
CA TYR A 121 -18.73 -9.19 12.98
C TYR A 121 -20.09 -9.19 12.29
N ASP A 122 -20.11 -9.09 10.96
CA ASP A 122 -21.35 -9.13 10.17
C ASP A 122 -22.08 -10.49 10.33
N GLN A 123 -21.35 -11.60 10.28
CA GLN A 123 -21.92 -12.94 10.54
C GLN A 123 -22.48 -13.07 11.96
N MET A 124 -21.75 -12.57 12.97
CA MET A 124 -22.22 -12.58 14.35
C MET A 124 -23.48 -11.72 14.53
N LYS A 125 -23.59 -10.61 13.80
CA LYS A 125 -24.76 -9.73 13.85
C LYS A 125 -26.00 -10.36 13.21
N GLU A 126 -25.83 -11.12 12.12
CA GLU A 126 -26.93 -11.83 11.46
C GLU A 126 -27.44 -13.04 12.25
N THR A 127 -26.54 -13.76 12.93
CA THR A 127 -26.88 -15.00 13.68
C THR A 127 -27.29 -14.74 15.13
N ARG A 128 -27.07 -13.53 15.64
CA ARG A 128 -27.43 -13.12 17.00
C ARG A 128 -28.93 -12.84 17.13
N GLN A 129 -29.49 -13.24 18.26
CA GLN A 129 -30.80 -12.75 18.69
C GLN A 129 -30.72 -11.23 18.90
N LYS A 130 -31.54 -10.47 18.16
CA LYS A 130 -31.60 -9.01 18.30
C LYS A 130 -31.84 -8.65 19.76
N GLY A 131 -30.94 -7.83 20.30
CA GLY A 131 -31.08 -7.32 21.66
C GLY A 131 -32.26 -6.35 21.73
N TRP A 132 -32.94 -6.29 22.87
CA TRP A 132 -34.05 -5.35 23.09
C TRP A 132 -33.64 -3.88 22.87
N TRP A 133 -32.34 -3.57 23.03
CA TRP A 133 -31.74 -2.26 22.77
C TRP A 133 -31.61 -1.89 21.29
N GLU A 134 -31.82 -2.82 20.35
CA GLU A 134 -31.84 -2.52 18.91
C GLU A 134 -33.13 -1.81 18.47
N SER A 135 -34.12 -1.74 19.36
CA SER A 135 -35.34 -0.93 19.23
C SER A 135 -35.29 0.28 20.17
N ILE A 136 -34.15 0.96 20.27
CA ILE A 136 -33.92 2.06 21.23
C ILE A 136 -34.95 3.20 21.10
N GLU A 137 -35.52 3.36 19.91
CA GLU A 137 -36.58 4.32 19.58
C GLU A 137 -37.89 4.06 20.35
N GLN A 138 -38.08 2.86 20.88
CA GLN A 138 -39.28 2.45 21.63
C GLN A 138 -39.13 2.63 23.15
N LEU A 139 -37.95 3.06 23.64
CA LEU A 139 -37.68 3.19 25.07
C LEU A 139 -38.14 4.55 25.61
N SER A 140 -38.62 4.55 26.86
CA SER A 140 -38.92 5.78 27.60
C SER A 140 -37.65 6.52 28.02
N ALA A 141 -37.77 7.81 28.34
CA ALA A 141 -36.62 8.64 28.74
C ALA A 141 -35.85 8.07 29.95
N ASN A 142 -36.56 7.49 30.92
CA ASN A 142 -35.94 6.87 32.10
C ASN A 142 -35.19 5.57 31.74
N GLU A 143 -35.76 4.75 30.85
CA GLU A 143 -35.12 3.52 30.38
C GLU A 143 -33.86 3.81 29.56
N VAL A 144 -33.88 4.84 28.72
CA VAL A 144 -32.70 5.31 27.98
C VAL A 144 -31.62 5.81 28.93
N PHE A 145 -31.99 6.55 29.98
CA PHE A 145 -31.04 7.01 31.00
C PHE A 145 -30.37 5.84 31.73
N ILE A 146 -31.16 4.89 32.24
CA ILE A 146 -30.65 3.69 32.93
C ILE A 146 -29.75 2.88 31.99
N PHE A 147 -30.18 2.66 30.76
CA PHE A 147 -29.38 1.94 29.76
C PHE A 147 -28.06 2.65 29.45
N GLY A 148 -28.08 3.99 29.33
CA GLY A 148 -26.87 4.79 29.13
C GLY A 148 -25.88 4.68 30.30
N THR A 149 -26.37 4.68 31.55
CA THR A 149 -25.51 4.47 32.72
C THR A 149 -24.85 3.09 32.70
N TRP A 150 -25.62 2.04 32.40
CA TRP A 150 -25.11 0.68 32.28
C TRP A 150 -24.08 0.53 31.14
N LEU A 151 -24.32 1.15 29.97
CA LEU A 151 -23.39 1.14 28.85
C LEU A 151 -22.07 1.81 29.19
N ASN A 152 -22.11 2.96 29.88
CA ASN A 152 -20.90 3.67 30.29
C ASN A 152 -20.06 2.83 31.26
N GLU A 153 -20.71 2.20 32.24
CA GLU A 153 -20.02 1.34 33.20
C GLU A 153 -19.46 0.08 32.54
N THR A 154 -20.22 -0.55 31.65
CA THR A 154 -19.76 -1.70 30.89
C THR A 154 -18.58 -1.34 29.99
N SER A 155 -18.64 -0.19 29.31
CA SER A 155 -17.54 0.33 28.48
C SER A 155 -16.28 0.55 29.31
N SER A 156 -16.41 1.17 30.48
CA SER A 156 -15.29 1.35 31.43
C SER A 156 -14.66 0.02 31.84
N ASN A 157 -15.49 -0.98 32.17
CA ASN A 157 -15.03 -2.33 32.53
C ASN A 157 -14.32 -3.04 31.37
N MET A 158 -14.85 -2.92 30.14
CA MET A 158 -14.20 -3.48 28.95
C MET A 158 -12.84 -2.83 28.68
N HIS A 159 -12.75 -1.50 28.74
CA HIS A 159 -11.50 -0.77 28.59
C HIS A 159 -10.48 -1.16 29.66
N HIS A 160 -10.91 -1.29 30.92
CA HIS A 160 -10.04 -1.78 31.98
C HIS A 160 -9.49 -3.17 31.65
N ARG A 161 -10.35 -4.11 31.21
CA ARG A 161 -9.89 -5.47 30.88
C ARG A 161 -8.94 -5.49 29.68
N LEU A 162 -9.19 -4.67 28.67
CA LEU A 162 -8.34 -4.55 27.48
C LEU A 162 -6.94 -4.05 27.86
N ASN A 163 -6.86 -3.02 28.71
CA ASN A 163 -5.59 -2.51 29.25
C ASN A 163 -4.83 -3.58 30.06
N GLN A 164 -5.52 -4.41 30.86
CA GLN A 164 -4.87 -5.49 31.61
C GLN A 164 -4.23 -6.53 30.66
N LEU A 165 -4.94 -6.90 29.60
CA LEU A 165 -4.44 -7.86 28.61
C LEU A 165 -3.25 -7.30 27.80
N GLU A 166 -3.23 -6.00 27.47
CA GLU A 166 -2.08 -5.37 26.82
C GLU A 166 -0.83 -5.32 27.71
N ILE A 167 -1.00 -5.11 29.02
CA ILE A 167 0.10 -5.12 30.00
C ILE A 167 0.68 -6.53 30.17
N GLU A 168 -0.15 -7.58 30.16
CA GLU A 168 0.28 -8.98 30.19
C GLU A 168 1.07 -9.36 28.93
N VAL A 169 0.63 -8.94 27.75
CA VAL A 169 1.36 -9.17 26.48
C VAL A 169 2.71 -8.43 26.46
N SER A 170 2.75 -7.20 26.98
CA SER A 170 3.98 -6.38 27.06
C SER A 170 4.99 -6.86 28.11
N SER A 171 4.55 -7.63 29.12
CA SER A 171 5.43 -8.24 30.11
C SER A 171 5.94 -9.62 29.64
N SER A 172 5.12 -10.42 28.94
CA SER A 172 5.54 -11.69 28.34
C SER A 172 6.61 -11.51 27.25
N THR A 173 6.49 -10.48 26.40
CA THR A 173 7.49 -10.18 25.34
C THR A 173 8.85 -9.75 25.92
N ARG A 174 8.88 -9.25 27.17
CA ARG A 174 10.11 -8.83 27.85
C ARG A 174 10.90 -9.99 28.47
N TYR A 175 10.27 -11.15 28.70
CA TYR A 175 10.95 -12.35 29.20
C TYR A 175 11.55 -13.21 28.08
N GLU A 176 11.09 -13.08 26.83
CA GLU A 176 11.71 -13.76 25.68
C GLU A 176 12.97 -13.06 25.14
N SER A 177 13.19 -11.77 25.48
CA SER A 177 14.38 -11.01 25.04
C SER A 177 15.61 -11.16 25.95
N PHE A 178 15.52 -11.93 27.05
CA PHE A 178 16.63 -12.15 28.00
C PHE A 178 16.97 -13.64 28.22
N GLY A 179 16.49 -14.52 27.36
CA GLY A 179 16.69 -15.96 27.50
C GLY A 179 16.99 -16.68 26.20
N VAL A 180 18.04 -16.29 25.47
CA VAL A 180 19.17 -17.12 24.99
C VAL A 180 20.34 -16.20 24.68
#